data_AF-A0A5C5W0H4-F1
#
_entry.id   AF-A0A5C5W0H4-F1
#
_cell.length_a   1.000
_cell.length_b   1.000
_cell.length_c   1.000
_cell.angle_alpha   90.00
_cell.angle_beta   90.00
_cell.angle_gamma   90.00
#
_symmetry.space_group_name_H-M   'P 1'
#
loop_
_entity.id
_entity.type
_entity.pdbx_description
1 polymer ?
#
loop_
_entity_poly.entity_id
_entity_poly.type
_entity_poly.pdbx_seq_one_letter_code
_entity_poly.pdbx_strand_id
1 'polypeptide(L)'
;MEDGSSVDTPPPRQLRLATGSLRVAAGLLMVVVVVWAGVRLAEISGSTSGRAAAFLATCAWLIAALGGAAALWALGAAMSALGDLVETTPPADAEAPTAQGDSEYGQTDMREVVALLREVRDISLLTERQRGSRAEALTRETLRRLHEDVPALLREHRWEDARQRVRSARMRFPGVPDWDELESQIESARSQVEARDLELATRDVENLLAIGAAERARDVVRDLLNRHPMSPALADLARRVQLSEDSRGAARLMAEAQLAADRRDWVEALSLANALIRRYPQAPEADALRDQLATLRDNAEIQTRKRMETDIRELTRAQRFGEALHLARGLIERYPNSPQAAALRQQLPRLEQRAGL
;
A
#
# COMPACT_ATOMS: atom_id res chain seq x y z
N MET A 1 65.91 -28.72 10.74
CA MET A 1 65.78 -27.31 11.15
C MET A 1 65.61 -26.51 9.87
N GLU A 2 64.40 -26.47 9.36
CA GLU A 2 63.98 -25.44 8.41
C GLU A 2 62.60 -24.98 8.88
N ASP A 3 62.53 -23.69 9.13
CA ASP A 3 61.50 -22.96 9.85
C ASP A 3 60.44 -22.55 8.81
N GLY A 4 59.34 -23.30 8.76
CA GLY A 4 58.22 -23.05 7.83
C GLY A 4 57.22 -22.09 8.45
N SER A 5 57.54 -20.79 8.46
CA SER A 5 56.63 -19.73 8.87
C SER A 5 55.47 -19.60 7.87
N SER A 6 54.36 -20.27 8.14
CA SER A 6 53.08 -20.05 7.45
C SER A 6 52.54 -18.67 7.81
N VAL A 7 52.64 -17.74 6.87
CA VAL A 7 52.02 -16.41 6.96
C VAL A 7 50.51 -16.58 6.83
N ASP A 8 49.81 -16.54 7.96
CA ASP A 8 48.36 -16.38 8.02
C ASP A 8 48.00 -14.98 7.49
N THR A 9 47.62 -14.87 6.21
CA THR A 9 46.95 -13.68 5.71
C THR A 9 45.48 -13.73 6.15
N PRO A 10 45.03 -12.84 7.06
CA PRO A 10 43.65 -12.82 7.50
C PRO A 10 42.71 -12.45 6.33
N PRO A 11 41.50 -13.02 6.27
CA PRO A 11 40.53 -12.69 5.23
C PRO A 11 40.13 -11.20 5.30
N PRO A 12 39.68 -10.59 4.19
CA PRO A 12 39.55 -9.15 4.02
C PRO A 12 38.38 -8.57 4.83
N ARG A 13 38.56 -8.42 6.15
CA ARG A 13 37.64 -7.70 7.05
C ARG A 13 37.34 -6.28 6.58
N GLN A 14 38.21 -5.70 5.75
CA GLN A 14 38.06 -4.35 5.21
C GLN A 14 36.86 -4.19 4.26
N LEU A 15 36.47 -5.24 3.52
CA LEU A 15 35.35 -5.20 2.57
C LEU A 15 33.98 -5.23 3.27
N ARG A 16 33.86 -5.98 4.37
CA ARG A 16 32.64 -6.02 5.21
C ARG A 16 32.45 -4.72 6.01
N LEU A 17 33.55 -4.09 6.44
CA LEU A 17 33.49 -2.78 7.10
C LEU A 17 33.12 -1.66 6.11
N ALA A 18 33.62 -1.71 4.87
CA ALA A 18 33.30 -0.73 3.84
C ALA A 18 31.79 -0.76 3.48
N THR A 19 31.22 -1.95 3.26
CA THR A 19 29.79 -2.11 2.93
C THR A 19 28.86 -1.70 4.07
N GLY A 20 29.23 -1.98 5.32
CA GLY A 20 28.52 -1.49 6.51
C GLY A 20 28.51 0.03 6.59
N SER A 21 29.68 0.67 6.40
CA SER A 21 29.80 2.14 6.47
C SER A 21 28.99 2.86 5.39
N LEU A 22 28.88 2.28 4.18
CA LEU A 22 28.11 2.86 3.07
C LEU A 22 26.60 2.89 3.38
N ARG A 23 26.05 1.84 3.99
CA ARG A 23 24.64 1.77 4.37
C ARG A 23 24.29 2.76 5.48
N VAL A 24 25.19 2.91 6.46
CA VAL A 24 25.04 3.90 7.54
C VAL A 24 25.13 5.33 6.99
N ALA A 25 26.06 5.60 6.08
CA ALA A 25 26.19 6.90 5.42
C ALA A 25 24.94 7.24 4.59
N ALA A 26 24.37 6.28 3.86
CA ALA A 26 23.12 6.47 3.11
C ALA A 26 21.93 6.77 4.04
N GLY A 27 21.83 6.08 5.18
CA GLY A 27 20.81 6.35 6.19
C GLY A 27 20.92 7.74 6.79
N LEU A 28 22.13 8.17 7.17
CA LEU A 28 22.39 9.52 7.68
C LEU A 28 22.07 10.61 6.65
N LEU A 29 22.43 10.40 5.39
CA LEU A 29 22.16 11.36 4.33
C LEU A 29 20.65 11.52 4.08
N MET A 30 19.87 10.44 4.19
CA MET A 30 18.40 10.52 4.10
C MET A 30 17.81 11.36 5.23
N VAL A 31 18.28 11.18 6.47
CA VAL A 31 17.83 11.98 7.62
C VAL A 31 18.16 13.47 7.43
N VAL A 32 19.37 13.79 6.97
CA VAL A 32 19.77 15.18 6.71
C VAL A 32 18.89 15.83 5.64
N VAL A 33 18.58 15.11 4.56
CA VAL A 33 17.71 15.61 3.48
C VAL A 33 16.29 15.87 3.98
N VAL A 34 15.72 14.97 4.80
CA VAL A 34 14.37 15.14 5.36
C VAL A 34 14.31 16.34 6.31
N VAL A 35 15.31 16.50 7.18
CA VAL A 35 15.39 17.64 8.11
C VAL A 35 15.53 18.96 7.33
N TRP A 36 16.42 19.00 6.34
CA TRP A 36 16.61 20.20 5.49
C TRP A 36 15.33 20.56 4.72
N ALA A 37 14.62 19.58 4.18
CA ALA A 37 13.34 19.79 3.50
C ALA A 37 12.26 20.35 4.44
N GLY A 38 12.19 19.85 5.68
CA GLY A 38 11.27 20.35 6.71
C GLY A 38 11.53 21.82 7.06
N VAL A 39 12.80 22.19 7.25
CA VAL A 39 13.20 23.59 7.52
C VAL A 39 12.85 24.50 6.34
N ARG A 40 13.12 24.07 5.10
CA ARG A 40 12.76 24.85 3.90
C ARG A 40 11.26 25.01 3.72
N LEU A 41 10.47 24.00 4.04
CA LEU A 41 9.02 24.09 3.95
C LEU A 41 8.45 25.10 4.95
N ALA A 42 9.03 25.17 6.15
CA ALA A 42 8.68 26.17 7.16
C ALA A 42 9.02 27.60 6.71
N GLU A 43 10.18 27.84 6.08
CA GLU A 43 10.56 29.14 5.53
C GLU A 43 9.60 29.59 4.40
N ILE A 44 9.19 28.68 3.53
CA ILE A 44 8.30 28.98 2.39
C ILE A 44 6.90 29.39 2.86
N SER A 45 6.44 28.94 4.03
CA SER A 45 5.15 29.37 4.58
C SER A 45 5.10 30.87 4.91
N GLY A 46 6.25 31.52 5.14
CA GLY A 46 6.33 32.94 5.53
C GLY A 46 6.32 33.95 4.39
N SER A 47 6.73 33.58 3.16
CA SER A 47 6.84 34.55 2.04
C SER A 47 5.68 34.45 1.04
N THR A 48 5.14 35.58 0.60
CA THR A 48 3.91 35.66 -0.22
C THR A 48 4.13 35.74 -1.73
N SER A 49 5.35 36.03 -2.21
CA SER A 49 5.68 36.11 -3.64
C SER A 49 6.59 34.94 -4.06
N GLY A 50 6.20 34.20 -5.11
CA GLY A 50 7.02 33.11 -5.69
C GLY A 50 6.78 31.69 -5.15
N ARG A 51 5.74 31.48 -4.32
CA ARG A 51 5.45 30.19 -3.63
C ARG A 51 5.42 28.96 -4.54
N ALA A 52 4.81 29.05 -5.72
CA ALA A 52 4.67 27.90 -6.62
C ALA A 52 6.03 27.45 -7.19
N ALA A 53 6.88 28.39 -7.61
CA ALA A 53 8.19 28.07 -8.16
C ALA A 53 9.14 27.54 -7.09
N ALA A 54 9.13 28.15 -5.90
CA ALA A 54 9.92 27.69 -4.76
C ALA A 54 9.51 26.28 -4.33
N PHE A 55 8.20 26.00 -4.20
CA PHE A 55 7.68 24.69 -3.84
C PHE A 55 8.06 23.60 -4.85
N LEU A 56 7.90 23.86 -6.15
CA LEU A 56 8.27 22.91 -7.20
C LEU A 56 9.78 22.63 -7.21
N ALA A 57 10.61 23.64 -6.96
CA ALA A 57 12.06 23.45 -6.85
C ALA A 57 12.44 22.59 -5.64
N THR A 58 11.78 22.76 -4.49
CA THR A 58 12.02 21.93 -3.29
C THR A 58 11.57 20.49 -3.53
N CYS A 59 10.41 20.28 -4.17
CA CYS A 59 9.93 18.94 -4.52
C CYS A 59 10.87 18.25 -5.51
N ALA A 60 11.36 18.95 -6.53
CA ALA A 60 12.30 18.41 -7.50
C ALA A 60 13.62 17.96 -6.85
N TRP A 61 14.15 18.76 -5.92
CA TRP A 61 15.34 18.40 -5.15
C TRP A 61 15.12 17.18 -4.25
N LEU A 62 13.95 17.07 -3.62
CA LEU A 62 13.61 15.97 -2.73
C LEU A 62 13.48 14.65 -3.49
N ILE A 63 12.84 14.68 -4.67
CA ILE A 63 12.75 13.53 -5.58
C ILE A 63 14.14 13.13 -6.08
N ALA A 64 14.98 14.09 -6.49
CA ALA A 64 16.34 13.82 -6.94
C ALA A 64 17.20 13.21 -5.82
N ALA A 65 17.08 13.71 -4.59
CA ALA A 65 17.81 13.20 -3.43
C ALA A 65 17.35 11.78 -3.02
N LEU A 66 16.04 11.51 -3.03
CA LEU A 66 15.49 10.17 -2.80
C LEU A 66 15.94 9.19 -3.89
N GLY A 67 15.92 9.62 -5.15
CA GLY A 67 16.44 8.82 -6.27
C GLY A 67 17.92 8.50 -6.12
N GLY A 68 18.75 9.47 -5.72
CA GLY A 68 20.17 9.26 -5.44
C GLY A 68 20.42 8.30 -4.29
N ALA A 69 19.66 8.41 -3.20
CA ALA A 69 19.76 7.48 -2.07
C ALA A 69 19.35 6.05 -2.44
N ALA A 70 18.28 5.89 -3.24
CA ALA A 70 17.84 4.60 -3.75
C ALA A 70 18.89 3.98 -4.70
N ALA A 71 19.50 4.79 -5.56
CA ALA A 71 20.57 4.33 -6.46
C ALA A 71 21.81 3.87 -5.69
N LEU A 72 22.23 4.61 -4.65
CA LEU A 72 23.34 4.20 -3.77
C LEU A 72 23.03 2.92 -2.99
N TRP A 73 21.79 2.77 -2.53
CA TRP A 73 21.36 1.55 -1.83
C TRP A 73 21.34 0.35 -2.78
N ALA A 74 20.81 0.51 -3.99
CA ALA A 74 20.82 -0.52 -5.03
C ALA A 74 22.24 -0.90 -5.46
N LEU A 75 23.15 0.08 -5.60
CA LEU A 75 24.56 -0.16 -5.89
C LEU A 75 25.24 -0.95 -4.75
N GLY A 76 24.93 -0.61 -3.49
CA GLY A 76 25.40 -1.36 -2.32
C GLY A 76 24.88 -2.80 -2.27
N ALA A 77 23.62 -3.02 -2.66
CA ALA A 77 23.02 -4.35 -2.77
C ALA A 77 23.64 -5.16 -3.93
N ALA A 78 23.87 -4.52 -5.07
CA ALA A 78 24.52 -5.13 -6.23
C ALA A 78 25.98 -5.52 -5.93
N MET A 79 26.72 -4.66 -5.20
CA MET A 79 28.09 -4.98 -4.77
C MET A 79 28.14 -6.14 -3.76
N SER A 80 27.13 -6.27 -2.88
CA SER A 80 27.05 -7.47 -2.01
C SER A 80 26.73 -8.74 -2.81
N ALA A 81 25.81 -8.67 -3.78
CA ALA A 81 25.49 -9.80 -4.64
C ALA A 81 26.69 -10.21 -5.52
N LEU A 82 27.47 -9.24 -6.01
CA LEU A 82 28.73 -9.50 -6.71
C LEU A 82 29.80 -10.08 -5.78
N GLY A 83 29.85 -9.68 -4.51
CA GLY A 83 30.73 -10.29 -3.51
C GLY A 83 30.41 -11.77 -3.28
N ASP A 84 29.13 -12.11 -3.16
CA ASP A 84 28.67 -13.50 -3.00
C ASP A 84 28.94 -14.33 -4.27
N LEU A 85 28.86 -13.71 -5.45
CA LEU A 85 29.22 -14.32 -6.74
C LEU A 85 30.73 -14.52 -6.91
N VAL A 86 31.56 -13.60 -6.40
CA VAL A 86 33.03 -13.73 -6.44
C VAL A 86 33.53 -14.75 -5.40
N GLU A 87 32.89 -14.88 -4.24
CA GLU A 87 33.16 -15.98 -3.30
C GLU A 87 32.75 -17.36 -3.86
N THR A 88 31.84 -17.39 -4.85
CA THR A 88 31.43 -18.63 -5.54
C THR A 88 32.11 -18.86 -6.89
N THR A 89 33.00 -17.96 -7.32
CA THR A 89 33.80 -18.14 -8.54
C THR A 89 35.22 -18.56 -8.14
N PRO A 90 35.62 -19.84 -8.32
CA PRO A 90 36.99 -20.26 -8.03
C PRO A 90 37.99 -19.50 -8.91
N PRO A 91 39.15 -19.07 -8.37
CA PRO A 91 40.08 -18.20 -9.06
C PRO A 91 40.64 -18.85 -10.34
N ALA A 92 40.59 -18.11 -11.44
CA ALA A 92 40.88 -18.59 -12.80
C ALA A 92 42.36 -18.54 -13.22
N ASP A 93 43.30 -18.21 -12.34
CA ASP A 93 44.73 -18.34 -12.60
C ASP A 93 45.46 -18.75 -11.31
N ALA A 94 45.27 -20.00 -10.92
CA ALA A 94 46.24 -20.73 -10.12
C ALA A 94 46.93 -21.71 -11.06
N GLU A 95 48.25 -21.62 -11.08
CA GLU A 95 49.18 -22.54 -11.73
C GLU A 95 48.75 -24.00 -11.54
N ALA A 96 48.99 -24.80 -12.59
CA ALA A 96 48.72 -26.23 -12.68
C ALA A 96 48.68 -26.93 -11.31
N PRO A 97 47.48 -27.31 -10.80
CA PRO A 97 47.38 -28.09 -9.59
C PRO A 97 47.71 -29.53 -9.96
N THR A 98 48.89 -29.96 -9.53
CA THR A 98 49.16 -31.36 -9.27
C THR A 98 48.01 -31.93 -8.44
N ALA A 99 47.40 -32.99 -8.98
CA ALA A 99 46.35 -33.78 -8.37
C ALA A 99 46.55 -33.99 -6.87
N GLN A 100 45.64 -33.46 -6.04
CA GLN A 100 45.30 -34.03 -4.74
C GLN A 100 44.10 -33.30 -4.09
N GLY A 101 42.98 -34.03 -3.98
CA GLY A 101 42.06 -33.96 -2.83
C GLY A 101 41.06 -32.81 -2.78
N ASP A 102 39.84 -33.05 -3.27
CA ASP A 102 38.63 -32.84 -2.46
C ASP A 102 37.49 -33.72 -3.01
N SER A 103 37.44 -34.93 -2.48
CA SER A 103 36.50 -36.01 -2.81
C SER A 103 35.44 -36.19 -1.71
N GLU A 104 34.94 -35.11 -1.12
CA GLU A 104 34.02 -35.20 0.03
C GLU A 104 32.54 -35.15 -0.38
N TYR A 105 32.19 -34.37 -1.42
CA TYR A 105 30.83 -34.33 -1.96
C TYR A 105 30.45 -35.59 -2.76
N GLY A 106 31.41 -36.22 -3.45
CA GLY A 106 31.16 -37.47 -4.20
C GLY A 106 31.11 -38.74 -3.34
N GLN A 107 31.74 -38.75 -2.15
CA GLN A 107 31.74 -39.93 -1.29
C GLN A 107 30.47 -40.06 -0.44
N THR A 108 29.83 -38.94 -0.06
CA THR A 108 28.59 -38.94 0.74
C THR A 108 27.40 -39.40 -0.12
N ASP A 109 27.26 -38.88 -1.33
CA ASP A 109 26.24 -39.33 -2.29
C ASP A 109 26.42 -40.81 -2.68
N MET A 110 27.66 -41.27 -2.90
CA MET A 110 27.89 -42.67 -3.26
C MET A 110 27.56 -43.63 -2.11
N ARG A 111 27.79 -43.24 -0.85
CA ARG A 111 27.40 -44.04 0.32
C ARG A 111 25.88 -44.12 0.48
N GLU A 112 25.18 -43.03 0.24
CA GLU A 112 23.71 -43.00 0.26
C GLU A 112 23.12 -43.84 -0.88
N VAL A 113 23.66 -43.74 -2.09
CA VAL A 113 23.26 -44.56 -3.23
C VAL A 113 23.52 -46.05 -2.98
N VAL A 114 24.68 -46.42 -2.42
CA VAL A 114 24.98 -47.82 -2.06
C VAL A 114 24.04 -48.33 -0.96
N ALA A 115 23.67 -47.49 0.01
CA ALA A 115 22.69 -47.83 1.03
C ALA A 115 21.30 -48.07 0.43
N LEU A 116 20.84 -47.18 -0.45
CA LEU A 116 19.58 -47.30 -1.17
C LEU A 116 19.55 -48.54 -2.08
N LEU A 117 20.64 -48.84 -2.78
CA LEU A 117 20.75 -50.03 -3.63
C LEU A 117 20.73 -51.33 -2.81
N ARG A 118 21.36 -51.34 -1.62
CA ARG A 118 21.25 -52.47 -0.69
C ARG A 118 19.83 -52.63 -0.18
N GLU A 119 19.15 -51.53 0.14
CA GLU A 119 17.76 -51.56 0.58
C GLU A 119 16.83 -52.09 -0.52
N VAL A 120 17.00 -51.65 -1.78
CA VAL A 120 16.24 -52.15 -2.93
C VAL A 120 16.49 -53.64 -3.16
N ARG A 121 17.75 -54.09 -3.05
CA ARG A 121 18.09 -55.51 -3.15
C ARG A 121 17.38 -56.32 -2.08
N ASP A 122 17.46 -55.87 -0.83
CA ASP A 122 16.85 -56.59 0.29
C ASP A 122 15.31 -56.58 0.17
N ILE A 123 14.70 -55.51 -0.35
CA ILE A 123 13.26 -55.46 -0.67
C ILE A 123 12.89 -56.46 -1.79
N SER A 124 13.74 -56.62 -2.81
CA SER A 124 13.49 -57.56 -3.91
C SER A 124 13.54 -59.03 -3.48
N LEU A 125 14.28 -59.32 -2.41
CA LEU A 125 14.38 -60.66 -1.83
C LEU A 125 13.21 -61.01 -0.89
N LEU A 126 12.37 -60.03 -0.53
CA LEU A 126 11.21 -60.25 0.32
C LEU A 126 10.06 -60.89 -0.49
N THR A 127 9.43 -61.90 0.12
CA THR A 127 8.18 -62.47 -0.38
C THR A 127 7.07 -61.40 -0.44
N GLU A 128 6.08 -61.56 -1.32
CA GLU A 128 4.96 -60.61 -1.46
C GLU A 128 4.26 -60.33 -0.12
N ARG A 129 4.11 -61.37 0.72
CA ARG A 129 3.54 -61.26 2.06
C ARG A 129 4.39 -60.39 3.00
N GLN A 130 5.72 -60.54 2.93
CA GLN A 130 6.65 -59.72 3.72
C GLN A 130 6.69 -58.27 3.21
N ARG A 131 6.64 -58.05 1.89
CA ARG A 131 6.54 -56.71 1.30
C ARG A 131 5.26 -55.99 1.75
N GLY A 132 4.12 -56.69 1.74
CA GLY A 132 2.86 -56.19 2.31
C GLY A 132 3.01 -55.77 3.79
N SER A 133 3.52 -56.67 4.64
CA SER A 133 3.70 -56.38 6.07
C SER A 133 4.65 -55.20 6.34
N ARG A 134 5.72 -55.04 5.53
CA ARG A 134 6.65 -53.91 5.64
C ARG A 134 5.99 -52.62 5.19
N ALA A 135 5.24 -52.63 4.09
CA ALA A 135 4.48 -51.47 3.62
C ALA A 135 3.45 -51.01 4.66
N GLU A 136 2.72 -51.94 5.28
CA GLU A 136 1.80 -51.64 6.39
C GLU A 136 2.52 -51.08 7.62
N ALA A 137 3.69 -51.61 7.98
CA ALA A 137 4.48 -51.09 9.09
C ALA A 137 4.99 -49.67 8.84
N LEU A 138 5.49 -49.39 7.62
CA LEU A 138 5.92 -48.05 7.21
C LEU A 138 4.76 -47.06 7.18
N THR A 139 3.60 -47.52 6.71
CA THR A 139 2.38 -46.71 6.68
C THR A 139 1.95 -46.33 8.10
N ARG A 140 1.90 -47.30 9.03
CA ARG A 140 1.58 -47.06 10.44
C ARG A 140 2.57 -46.12 11.12
N GLU A 141 3.86 -46.27 10.87
CA GLU A 141 4.88 -45.37 11.43
C GLU A 141 4.76 -43.95 10.87
N THR A 142 4.47 -43.81 9.57
CA THR A 142 4.25 -42.50 8.94
C THR A 142 3.01 -41.82 9.52
N LEU A 143 1.92 -42.56 9.71
CA LEU A 143 0.71 -42.06 10.36
C LEU A 143 0.96 -41.64 11.80
N ARG A 144 1.71 -42.44 12.57
CA ARG A 144 2.07 -42.11 13.96
C ARG A 144 2.84 -40.80 14.02
N ARG A 145 3.84 -40.62 13.16
CA ARG A 145 4.61 -39.36 13.06
C ARG A 145 3.72 -38.19 12.65
N LEU A 146 2.80 -38.37 11.71
CA LEU A 146 1.89 -37.29 11.31
C LEU A 146 0.91 -36.92 12.43
N HIS A 147 0.43 -37.89 13.20
CA HIS A 147 -0.41 -37.63 14.37
C HIS A 147 0.34 -36.88 15.48
N GLU A 148 1.66 -37.05 15.59
CA GLU A 148 2.50 -36.27 16.51
C GLU A 148 2.84 -34.88 15.95
N ASP A 149 3.19 -34.80 14.67
CA ASP A 149 3.66 -33.58 13.98
C ASP A 149 2.53 -32.58 13.70
N VAL A 150 1.36 -33.05 13.24
CA VAL A 150 0.26 -32.16 12.85
C VAL A 150 -0.16 -31.28 14.02
N PRO A 151 -0.48 -31.79 15.23
CA PRO A 151 -0.81 -30.94 16.37
C PRO A 151 0.31 -29.96 16.78
N ALA A 152 1.58 -30.29 16.51
CA ALA A 152 2.69 -29.34 16.72
C ALA A 152 2.63 -28.20 15.70
N LEU A 153 2.46 -28.51 14.41
CA LEU A 153 2.32 -27.51 13.35
C LEU A 153 1.06 -26.64 13.50
N LEU A 154 -0.03 -27.20 14.00
CA LEU A 154 -1.26 -26.45 14.29
C LEU A 154 -1.03 -25.44 15.42
N ARG A 155 -0.26 -25.80 16.46
CA ARG A 155 0.11 -24.85 17.53
C ARG A 155 1.01 -23.71 17.03
N GLU A 156 1.86 -23.99 16.04
CA GLU A 156 2.72 -23.00 15.39
C GLU A 156 2.00 -22.17 14.31
N HIS A 157 0.70 -22.41 14.07
CA HIS A 157 -0.10 -21.75 13.03
C HIS A 157 0.41 -22.00 11.60
N ARG A 158 1.12 -23.11 11.38
CA ARG A 158 1.70 -23.50 10.08
C ARG A 158 0.78 -24.46 9.34
N TRP A 159 -0.42 -23.97 9.00
CA TRP A 159 -1.49 -24.78 8.40
C TRP A 159 -1.13 -25.31 7.01
N GLU A 160 -0.41 -24.52 6.22
CA GLU A 160 0.02 -24.90 4.87
C GLU A 160 1.00 -26.07 4.91
N ASP A 161 1.98 -26.02 5.81
CA ASP A 161 2.95 -27.10 6.00
C ASP A 161 2.27 -28.38 6.49
N ALA A 162 1.34 -28.28 7.45
CA ALA A 162 0.57 -29.42 7.94
C ALA A 162 -0.21 -30.08 6.80
N ARG A 163 -0.90 -29.27 5.97
CA ARG A 163 -1.66 -29.75 4.81
C ARG A 163 -0.77 -30.35 3.74
N GLN A 164 0.39 -29.75 3.46
CA GLN A 164 1.35 -30.25 2.49
C GLN A 164 1.93 -31.60 2.92
N ARG A 165 2.24 -31.77 4.22
CA ARG A 165 2.70 -33.06 4.76
C ARG A 165 1.65 -34.16 4.62
N VAL A 166 0.39 -33.86 4.97
CA VAL A 166 -0.72 -34.83 4.81
C VAL A 166 -0.96 -35.16 3.34
N ARG A 167 -1.00 -34.17 2.43
CA ARG A 167 -1.12 -34.43 0.97
C ARG A 167 0.02 -35.27 0.44
N SER A 168 1.26 -34.99 0.85
CA SER A 168 2.45 -35.74 0.42
C SER A 168 2.39 -37.19 0.89
N ALA A 169 1.91 -37.43 2.11
CA ALA A 169 1.70 -38.78 2.63
C ALA A 169 0.55 -39.51 1.92
N ARG A 170 -0.56 -38.81 1.63
CA ARG A 170 -1.70 -39.34 0.86
C ARG A 170 -1.30 -39.78 -0.54
N MET A 171 -0.46 -39.01 -1.24
CA MET A 171 0.07 -39.38 -2.56
C MET A 171 0.95 -40.64 -2.50
N ARG A 172 1.71 -40.82 -1.41
CA ARG A 172 2.57 -41.99 -1.21
C ARG A 172 1.79 -43.24 -0.79
N PHE A 173 0.69 -43.07 -0.06
CA PHE A 173 -0.09 -44.16 0.52
C PHE A 173 -1.61 -43.92 0.35
N PRO A 174 -2.17 -44.16 -0.85
CA PRO A 174 -3.56 -43.82 -1.17
C PRO A 174 -4.63 -44.70 -0.49
N GLY A 175 -4.25 -45.81 0.15
CA GLY A 175 -5.18 -46.82 0.69
C GLY A 175 -5.57 -46.67 2.16
N VAL A 176 -5.14 -45.60 2.85
CA VAL A 176 -5.41 -45.40 4.28
C VAL A 176 -6.64 -44.48 4.46
N PRO A 177 -7.63 -44.84 5.30
CA PRO A 177 -8.82 -44.03 5.53
C PRO A 177 -8.59 -42.80 6.44
N ASP A 178 -7.56 -42.79 7.29
CA ASP A 178 -7.33 -41.76 8.32
C ASP A 178 -6.89 -40.37 7.75
N TRP A 179 -6.65 -40.27 6.44
CA TRP A 179 -6.24 -38.99 5.82
C TRP A 179 -7.33 -37.93 5.90
N ASP A 180 -8.59 -38.32 5.69
CA ASP A 180 -9.70 -37.39 5.71
C ASP A 180 -9.96 -36.87 7.13
N GLU A 181 -9.65 -37.66 8.17
CA GLU A 181 -9.69 -37.22 9.57
C GLU A 181 -8.63 -36.15 9.85
N LEU A 182 -7.37 -36.39 9.46
CA LEU A 182 -6.29 -35.41 9.63
C LEU A 182 -6.57 -34.11 8.85
N GLU A 183 -7.10 -34.19 7.62
CA GLU A 183 -7.50 -33.01 6.85
C GLU A 183 -8.65 -32.25 7.53
N SER A 184 -9.65 -32.96 8.06
CA SER A 184 -10.76 -32.38 8.81
C SER A 184 -10.28 -31.70 10.11
N GLN A 185 -9.33 -32.31 10.83
CA GLN A 185 -8.73 -31.72 12.03
C GLN A 185 -7.96 -30.42 11.70
N ILE A 186 -7.16 -30.41 10.63
CA ILE A 186 -6.43 -29.21 10.17
C ILE A 186 -7.43 -28.10 9.81
N GLU A 187 -8.50 -28.43 9.07
CA GLU A 187 -9.50 -27.46 8.64
C GLU A 187 -10.36 -26.94 9.81
N SER A 188 -10.69 -27.80 10.78
CA SER A 188 -11.37 -27.40 12.02
C SER A 188 -10.49 -26.45 12.84
N ALA A 189 -9.19 -26.74 12.98
CA ALA A 189 -8.28 -25.86 13.70
C ALA A 189 -8.10 -24.51 12.98
N ARG A 190 -7.95 -24.52 11.66
CA ARG A 190 -7.88 -23.31 10.83
C ARG A 190 -9.12 -22.43 10.99
N SER A 191 -10.31 -23.02 10.86
CA SER A 191 -11.58 -22.30 10.96
C SER A 191 -11.85 -21.76 12.37
N GLN A 192 -11.40 -22.45 13.42
CA GLN A 192 -11.48 -21.95 14.80
C GLN A 192 -10.61 -20.71 15.04
N VAL A 193 -9.38 -20.70 14.51
CA VAL A 193 -8.49 -19.54 14.59
C VAL A 193 -9.07 -18.38 13.78
N GLU A 194 -9.51 -18.65 12.55
CA GLU A 194 -10.17 -17.64 11.70
C GLU A 194 -11.41 -17.03 12.39
N ALA A 195 -12.25 -17.85 13.02
CA ALA A 195 -13.43 -17.38 13.73
C ALA A 195 -13.07 -16.51 14.94
N ARG A 196 -12.02 -16.87 15.69
CA ARG A 196 -11.53 -16.06 16.81
C ARG A 196 -10.93 -14.73 16.35
N ASP A 197 -10.11 -14.76 15.31
CA ASP A 197 -9.51 -13.57 14.74
C ASP A 197 -10.58 -12.63 14.19
N LEU A 198 -11.60 -13.19 13.52
CA LEU A 198 -12.77 -12.43 13.06
C LEU A 198 -13.56 -11.82 14.22
N GLU A 199 -13.77 -12.54 15.31
CA GLU A 199 -14.49 -12.03 16.49
C GLU A 199 -13.74 -10.86 17.14
N LEU A 200 -12.43 -11.01 17.35
CA LEU A 200 -11.58 -9.95 17.90
C LEU A 200 -11.56 -8.73 16.98
N ALA A 201 -11.33 -8.97 15.69
CA ALA A 201 -11.33 -7.92 14.68
C ALA A 201 -12.65 -7.17 14.59
N THR A 202 -13.78 -7.88 14.67
CA THR A 202 -15.11 -7.27 14.62
C THR A 202 -15.29 -6.33 15.80
N ARG A 203 -14.90 -6.75 17.02
CA ARG A 203 -14.94 -5.89 18.21
C ARG A 203 -14.03 -4.68 18.06
N ASP A 204 -12.79 -4.87 17.59
CA ASP A 204 -11.83 -3.78 17.42
C ASP A 204 -12.29 -2.78 16.36
N VAL A 205 -12.81 -3.28 15.24
CA VAL A 205 -13.40 -2.46 14.17
C VAL A 205 -14.61 -1.69 14.69
N GLU A 206 -15.52 -2.30 15.44
CA GLU A 206 -16.68 -1.62 16.01
C GLU A 206 -16.26 -0.54 17.02
N ASN A 207 -15.26 -0.80 17.85
CA ASN A 207 -14.68 0.19 18.76
C ASN A 207 -14.02 1.36 18.00
N LEU A 208 -13.22 1.07 16.98
CA LEU A 208 -12.56 2.07 16.14
C LEU A 208 -13.57 2.90 15.35
N LEU A 209 -14.62 2.26 14.84
CA LEU A 209 -15.73 2.95 14.19
C LEU A 209 -16.43 3.86 15.21
N ALA A 210 -16.76 3.39 16.42
CA ALA A 210 -17.44 4.21 17.43
C ALA A 210 -16.69 5.52 17.75
N ILE A 211 -15.36 5.50 17.80
CA ILE A 211 -14.53 6.70 18.05
C ILE A 211 -14.20 7.54 16.81
N GLY A 212 -14.68 7.15 15.62
CA GLY A 212 -14.39 7.89 14.39
C GLY A 212 -13.09 7.52 13.67
N ALA A 213 -12.35 6.52 14.14
CA ALA A 213 -11.03 6.12 13.64
C ALA A 213 -11.11 5.09 12.50
N ALA A 214 -11.85 5.42 11.43
CA ALA A 214 -12.19 4.45 10.39
C ALA A 214 -11.00 4.02 9.51
N GLU A 215 -10.01 4.89 9.29
CA GLU A 215 -8.76 4.52 8.61
C GLU A 215 -8.02 3.38 9.32
N ARG A 216 -7.93 3.44 10.66
CA ARG A 216 -7.33 2.35 11.45
C ARG A 216 -8.16 1.08 11.37
N ALA A 217 -9.48 1.20 11.37
CA ALA A 217 -10.36 0.04 11.20
C ALA A 217 -10.13 -0.63 9.84
N ARG A 218 -9.93 0.17 8.77
CA ARG A 218 -9.60 -0.33 7.44
C ARG A 218 -8.26 -1.05 7.42
N ASP A 219 -7.25 -0.54 8.11
CA ASP A 219 -5.93 -1.19 8.20
C ASP A 219 -6.01 -2.54 8.92
N VAL A 220 -6.77 -2.64 10.02
CA VAL A 220 -7.02 -3.92 10.72
C VAL A 220 -7.69 -4.93 9.79
N VAL A 221 -8.73 -4.51 9.07
CA VAL A 221 -9.42 -5.41 8.12
C VAL A 221 -8.50 -5.81 6.96
N ARG A 222 -7.68 -4.88 6.44
CA ARG A 222 -6.71 -5.17 5.37
C ARG A 222 -5.67 -6.19 5.80
N ASP A 223 -5.13 -6.05 7.02
CA ASP A 223 -4.18 -7.01 7.57
C ASP A 223 -4.79 -8.41 7.70
N LEU A 224 -6.05 -8.51 8.13
CA LEU A 224 -6.77 -9.79 8.21
C LEU A 224 -7.08 -10.38 6.84
N LEU A 225 -7.44 -9.57 5.86
CA LEU A 225 -7.64 -10.02 4.48
C LEU A 225 -6.34 -10.55 3.87
N ASN A 226 -5.19 -9.97 4.22
CA ASN A 226 -3.89 -10.48 3.77
C ASN A 226 -3.57 -11.85 4.39
N ARG A 227 -3.94 -12.07 5.66
CA ARG A 227 -3.76 -13.37 6.35
C ARG A 227 -4.77 -14.42 5.90
N HIS A 228 -6.00 -14.01 5.58
CA HIS A 228 -7.12 -14.87 5.24
C HIS A 228 -7.84 -14.39 3.96
N PRO A 229 -7.21 -14.55 2.77
CA PRO A 229 -7.73 -13.99 1.52
C PRO A 229 -9.04 -14.62 1.04
N MET A 230 -9.43 -15.79 1.57
CA MET A 230 -10.61 -16.53 1.14
C MET A 230 -11.83 -16.40 2.08
N SER A 231 -11.77 -15.55 3.10
CA SER A 231 -12.87 -15.42 4.06
C SER A 231 -13.98 -14.48 3.54
N PRO A 232 -15.20 -14.96 3.26
CA PRO A 232 -16.30 -14.11 2.84
C PRO A 232 -16.75 -13.15 3.96
N ALA A 233 -16.63 -13.57 5.22
CA ALA A 233 -17.01 -12.76 6.38
C ALA A 233 -16.12 -11.51 6.52
N LEU A 234 -14.82 -11.62 6.22
CA LEU A 234 -13.91 -10.47 6.20
C LEU A 234 -14.23 -9.50 5.05
N ALA A 235 -14.64 -10.01 3.89
CA ALA A 235 -15.06 -9.15 2.78
C ALA A 235 -16.34 -8.35 3.12
N ASP A 236 -17.27 -8.96 3.85
CA ASP A 236 -18.47 -8.27 4.34
C ASP A 236 -18.11 -7.25 5.44
N LEU A 237 -17.19 -7.56 6.34
CA LEU A 237 -16.68 -6.61 7.34
C LEU A 237 -16.00 -5.40 6.67
N ALA A 238 -15.18 -5.63 5.64
CA ALA A 238 -14.56 -4.58 4.84
C ALA A 238 -15.61 -3.67 4.18
N ARG A 239 -16.67 -4.27 3.63
CA ARG A 239 -17.79 -3.53 3.04
C ARG A 239 -18.51 -2.67 4.08
N ARG A 240 -18.73 -3.19 5.30
CA ARG A 240 -19.34 -2.43 6.42
C ARG A 240 -18.49 -1.23 6.83
N VAL A 241 -17.18 -1.39 6.93
CA VAL A 241 -16.25 -0.28 7.24
C VAL A 241 -16.32 0.79 6.15
N GLN A 242 -16.24 0.38 4.88
CA GLN A 242 -16.31 1.30 3.75
C GLN A 242 -17.63 2.09 3.73
N LEU A 243 -18.77 1.43 3.93
CA LEU A 243 -20.09 2.08 4.00
C LEU A 243 -20.16 3.08 5.16
N SER A 244 -19.58 2.75 6.31
CA SER A 244 -19.52 3.67 7.46
C SER A 244 -18.68 4.91 7.15
N GLU A 245 -17.58 4.75 6.43
CA GLU A 245 -16.73 5.87 6.00
C GLU A 245 -17.40 6.75 4.97
N ASP A 246 -18.03 6.15 3.98
CA ASP A 246 -18.75 6.88 2.94
C ASP A 246 -19.91 7.68 3.54
N SER A 247 -20.67 7.08 4.47
CA SER A 247 -21.73 7.78 5.20
C SER A 247 -21.19 8.96 6.03
N ARG A 248 -20.06 8.79 6.71
CA ARG A 248 -19.42 9.89 7.46
C ARG A 248 -18.88 10.99 6.56
N GLY A 249 -18.27 10.60 5.44
CA GLY A 249 -17.77 11.52 4.43
C GLY A 249 -18.90 12.35 3.80
N ALA A 250 -20.01 11.70 3.49
CA ALA A 250 -21.22 12.36 3.01
C ALA A 250 -21.80 13.32 4.06
N ALA A 251 -21.97 12.88 5.30
CA ALA A 251 -22.48 13.70 6.39
C ALA A 251 -21.61 14.95 6.65
N ARG A 252 -20.27 14.82 6.59
CA ARG A 252 -19.35 15.96 6.71
C ARG A 252 -19.52 16.98 5.58
N LEU A 253 -19.52 16.51 4.33
CA LEU A 253 -19.73 17.40 3.18
C LEU A 253 -21.10 18.07 3.22
N MET A 254 -22.13 17.37 3.69
CA MET A 254 -23.48 17.93 3.86
C MET A 254 -23.46 19.04 4.91
N ALA A 255 -22.83 18.81 6.06
CA ALA A 255 -22.70 19.82 7.11
C ALA A 255 -21.91 21.05 6.62
N GLU A 256 -20.82 20.85 5.87
CA GLU A 256 -20.05 21.94 5.26
C GLU A 256 -20.88 22.73 4.23
N ALA A 257 -21.65 22.04 3.38
CA ALA A 257 -22.53 22.67 2.40
C ALA A 257 -23.62 23.50 3.09
N GLN A 258 -24.22 22.96 4.15
CA GLN A 258 -25.23 23.67 4.95
C GLN A 258 -24.62 24.90 5.63
N LEU A 259 -23.43 24.78 6.23
CA LEU A 259 -22.74 25.91 6.83
C LEU A 259 -22.42 27.01 5.82
N ALA A 260 -21.98 26.65 4.60
CA ALA A 260 -21.78 27.61 3.52
C ALA A 260 -23.09 28.31 3.10
N ALA A 261 -24.19 27.56 3.03
CA ALA A 261 -25.52 28.11 2.75
C ALA A 261 -26.00 29.05 3.85
N ASP A 262 -25.80 28.71 5.12
CA ASP A 262 -26.16 29.52 6.29
C ASP A 262 -25.37 30.85 6.31
N ARG A 263 -24.09 30.81 5.91
CA ARG A 263 -23.24 32.00 5.69
C ARG A 263 -23.61 32.78 4.43
N ARG A 264 -24.62 32.34 3.67
CA ARG A 264 -25.05 32.88 2.38
C ARG A 264 -23.96 32.85 1.30
N ASP A 265 -22.99 31.95 1.42
CA ASP A 265 -22.00 31.70 0.37
C ASP A 265 -22.49 30.58 -0.55
N TRP A 266 -23.42 30.93 -1.44
CA TRP A 266 -24.13 30.00 -2.30
C TRP A 266 -23.22 29.34 -3.34
N VAL A 267 -22.17 30.02 -3.79
CA VAL A 267 -21.19 29.44 -4.73
C VAL A 267 -20.41 28.31 -4.06
N GLU A 268 -19.95 28.51 -2.82
CA GLU A 268 -19.27 27.48 -2.03
C GLU A 268 -20.23 26.32 -1.74
N ALA A 269 -21.43 26.61 -1.24
CA ALA A 269 -22.46 25.61 -0.93
C ALA A 269 -22.80 24.74 -2.16
N LEU A 270 -22.98 25.36 -3.33
CA LEU A 270 -23.23 24.63 -4.58
C LEU A 270 -22.06 23.74 -4.98
N SER A 271 -20.81 24.20 -4.79
CA SER A 271 -19.63 23.41 -5.12
C SER A 271 -19.51 22.17 -4.22
N LEU A 272 -19.78 22.31 -2.92
CA LEU A 272 -19.78 21.23 -1.94
C LEU A 272 -20.92 20.24 -2.21
N ALA A 273 -22.11 20.74 -2.54
CA ALA A 273 -23.25 19.89 -2.91
C ALA A 273 -22.94 19.03 -4.15
N ASN A 274 -22.36 19.63 -5.19
CA ASN A 274 -21.94 18.89 -6.39
C ASN A 274 -20.81 17.87 -6.07
N ALA A 275 -19.89 18.21 -5.16
CA ALA A 275 -18.84 17.29 -4.73
C ALA A 275 -19.41 16.09 -3.98
N LEU A 276 -20.38 16.31 -3.09
CA LEU A 276 -21.08 15.25 -2.36
C LEU A 276 -21.80 14.31 -3.33
N ILE A 277 -22.60 14.84 -4.26
CA ILE A 277 -23.37 14.02 -5.22
C ILE A 277 -22.46 13.21 -6.14
N ARG A 278 -21.32 13.78 -6.54
CA ARG A 278 -20.34 13.08 -7.39
C ARG A 278 -19.60 11.98 -6.63
N ARG A 279 -19.20 12.24 -5.37
CA ARG A 279 -18.40 11.31 -4.58
C ARG A 279 -19.24 10.21 -3.93
N TYR A 280 -20.47 10.52 -3.53
CA TYR A 280 -21.36 9.62 -2.81
C TYR A 280 -22.75 9.58 -3.47
N PRO A 281 -22.86 9.05 -4.69
CA PRO A 281 -24.09 9.14 -5.47
C PRO A 281 -25.29 8.40 -4.86
N GLN A 282 -25.05 7.39 -4.01
CA GLN A 282 -26.10 6.58 -3.38
C GLN A 282 -26.37 6.99 -1.92
N ALA A 283 -25.72 8.04 -1.42
CA ALA A 283 -25.94 8.49 -0.05
C ALA A 283 -27.30 9.22 0.06
N PRO A 284 -28.06 9.02 1.15
CA PRO A 284 -29.34 9.70 1.34
C PRO A 284 -29.19 11.24 1.40
N GLU A 285 -28.04 11.73 1.88
CA GLU A 285 -27.70 13.16 1.85
C GLU A 285 -27.56 13.69 0.42
N ALA A 286 -27.09 12.85 -0.50
CA ALA A 286 -26.97 13.22 -1.91
C ALA A 286 -28.34 13.36 -2.57
N ASP A 287 -29.27 12.46 -2.25
CA ASP A 287 -30.66 12.55 -2.72
C ASP A 287 -31.33 13.84 -2.21
N ALA A 288 -31.21 14.14 -0.92
CA ALA A 288 -31.75 15.37 -0.35
C ALA A 288 -31.19 16.64 -1.03
N LEU A 289 -29.89 16.65 -1.36
CA LEU A 289 -29.27 17.77 -2.06
C LEU A 289 -29.66 17.88 -3.54
N ARG A 290 -29.97 16.76 -4.22
CA ARG A 290 -30.44 16.79 -5.61
C ARG A 290 -31.71 17.62 -5.74
N ASP A 291 -32.63 17.45 -4.80
CA ASP A 291 -33.90 18.20 -4.77
C ASP A 291 -33.67 19.70 -4.55
N GLN A 292 -32.65 20.07 -3.78
CA GLN A 292 -32.31 21.47 -3.47
C GLN A 292 -31.40 22.12 -4.52
N LEU A 293 -30.89 21.36 -5.48
CA LEU A 293 -29.77 21.77 -6.30
C LEU A 293 -30.13 22.89 -7.28
N ALA A 294 -31.36 22.89 -7.81
CA ALA A 294 -31.87 23.98 -8.64
C ALA A 294 -31.86 25.31 -7.86
N THR A 295 -32.39 25.31 -6.64
CA THR A 295 -32.41 26.49 -5.75
C THR A 295 -31.00 26.98 -5.41
N LEU A 296 -30.07 26.06 -5.09
CA LEU A 296 -28.67 26.42 -4.83
C LEU A 296 -28.00 27.05 -6.05
N ARG A 297 -28.26 26.52 -7.25
CA ARG A 297 -27.76 27.10 -8.52
C ARG A 297 -28.29 28.52 -8.72
N ASP A 298 -29.59 28.73 -8.60
CA ASP A 298 -30.21 30.03 -8.78
C ASP A 298 -29.64 31.06 -7.80
N ASN A 299 -29.50 30.68 -6.53
CA ASN A 299 -28.92 31.54 -5.49
C ASN A 299 -27.44 31.86 -5.77
N ALA A 300 -26.64 30.87 -6.20
CA ALA A 300 -25.25 31.06 -6.58
C ALA A 300 -25.10 32.00 -7.79
N GLU A 301 -25.97 31.89 -8.78
CA GLU A 301 -26.01 32.83 -9.91
C GLU A 301 -26.39 34.24 -9.48
N ILE A 302 -27.40 34.40 -8.62
CA ILE A 302 -27.78 35.70 -8.07
C ILE A 302 -26.61 36.33 -7.32
N GLN A 303 -25.92 35.57 -6.47
CA GLN A 303 -24.74 36.02 -5.73
C GLN A 303 -23.62 36.45 -6.69
N THR A 304 -23.34 35.65 -7.71
CA THR A 304 -22.33 35.94 -8.74
C THR A 304 -22.65 37.24 -9.48
N ARG A 305 -23.90 37.43 -9.91
CA ARG A 305 -24.36 38.67 -10.55
C ARG A 305 -24.20 39.89 -9.63
N LYS A 306 -24.59 39.77 -8.35
CA LYS A 306 -24.43 40.85 -7.36
C LYS A 306 -22.97 41.22 -7.08
N ARG A 307 -22.08 40.23 -7.06
CA ARG A 307 -20.63 40.45 -6.91
C ARG A 307 -20.10 41.23 -8.12
N MET A 308 -20.35 40.76 -9.34
CA MET A 308 -19.95 41.47 -10.56
C MET A 308 -20.51 42.89 -10.62
N GLU A 309 -21.76 43.11 -10.21
CA GLU A 309 -22.35 44.45 -10.15
C GLU A 309 -21.61 45.35 -9.15
N THR A 310 -21.23 44.82 -7.98
CA THR A 310 -20.45 45.54 -6.98
C THR A 310 -19.07 45.90 -7.52
N ASP A 311 -18.39 44.96 -8.17
CA ASP A 311 -17.08 45.16 -8.79
C ASP A 311 -17.15 46.24 -9.89
N ILE A 312 -18.19 46.23 -10.73
CA ILE A 312 -18.43 47.26 -11.75
C ILE A 312 -18.60 48.64 -11.09
N ARG A 313 -19.38 48.73 -10.00
CA ARG A 313 -19.57 50.01 -9.28
C ARG A 313 -18.26 50.49 -8.66
N GLU A 314 -17.46 49.59 -8.08
CA GLU A 314 -16.15 49.93 -7.51
C GLU A 314 -15.16 50.41 -8.57
N LEU A 315 -15.06 49.71 -9.71
CA LEU A 315 -14.23 50.14 -10.85
C LEU A 315 -14.67 51.50 -11.41
N THR A 316 -15.98 51.75 -11.47
CA THR A 316 -16.55 53.04 -11.91
C THR A 316 -16.19 54.17 -10.94
N ARG A 317 -16.25 53.92 -9.62
CA ARG A 317 -15.81 54.89 -8.59
C ARG A 317 -14.32 55.18 -8.67
N ALA A 318 -13.51 54.16 -8.95
CA ALA A 318 -12.08 54.27 -9.16
C ALA A 318 -11.70 54.86 -10.54
N GLN A 319 -12.68 55.31 -11.33
CA GLN A 319 -12.50 55.85 -12.69
C GLN A 319 -11.84 54.89 -13.70
N ARG A 320 -11.83 53.58 -13.41
CA ARG A 320 -11.32 52.53 -14.32
C ARG A 320 -12.42 52.11 -15.29
N PHE A 321 -12.88 53.04 -16.13
CA PHE A 321 -14.07 52.84 -16.98
C PHE A 321 -13.93 51.75 -18.03
N GLY A 322 -12.74 51.56 -18.61
CA GLY A 322 -12.50 50.48 -19.60
C GLY A 322 -12.72 49.08 -19.02
N GLU A 323 -12.22 48.83 -17.81
CA GLU A 323 -12.40 47.54 -17.11
C GLU A 323 -13.84 47.35 -16.64
N ALA A 324 -14.47 48.41 -16.10
CA ALA A 324 -15.87 48.40 -15.73
C ALA A 324 -16.77 48.07 -16.93
N LEU A 325 -16.47 48.65 -18.10
CA LEU A 325 -17.17 48.39 -19.35
C LEU A 325 -17.01 46.93 -19.82
N HIS A 326 -15.78 46.39 -19.78
CA HIS A 326 -15.53 45.00 -20.14
C HIS A 326 -16.31 44.04 -19.24
N LEU A 327 -16.26 44.25 -17.92
CA LEU A 327 -16.99 43.43 -16.96
C LEU A 327 -18.51 43.56 -17.12
N ALA A 328 -19.03 44.76 -17.39
CA ALA A 328 -20.45 45.00 -17.66
C ALA A 328 -20.94 44.27 -18.92
N ARG A 329 -20.17 44.33 -20.02
CA ARG A 329 -20.47 43.58 -21.25
C ARG A 329 -20.48 42.08 -20.98
N GLY A 330 -19.48 41.56 -20.26
CA GLY A 330 -19.41 40.15 -19.87
C GLY A 330 -20.52 39.69 -18.92
N LEU A 331 -21.11 40.58 -18.11
CA LEU A 331 -22.29 40.28 -17.30
C LEU A 331 -23.54 40.21 -18.19
N ILE A 332 -23.72 41.16 -19.11
CA ILE A 332 -24.86 41.19 -20.03
C ILE A 332 -24.85 39.99 -20.97
N GLU A 333 -23.67 39.59 -21.45
CA GLU A 333 -23.51 38.43 -22.32
C GLU A 333 -23.85 37.12 -21.58
N ARG A 334 -23.35 36.94 -20.36
CA ARG A 334 -23.61 35.72 -19.56
C ARG A 334 -25.03 35.65 -19.01
N TYR A 335 -25.64 36.79 -18.68
CA TYR A 335 -26.96 36.85 -18.04
C TYR A 335 -27.91 37.83 -18.74
N PRO A 336 -28.26 37.59 -20.01
CA PRO A 336 -28.94 38.57 -20.85
C PRO A 336 -30.33 38.96 -20.35
N ASN A 337 -31.03 38.05 -19.67
CA ASN A 337 -32.39 38.28 -19.18
C ASN A 337 -32.43 38.71 -17.70
N SER A 338 -31.28 38.97 -17.07
CA SER A 338 -31.24 39.41 -15.68
C SER A 338 -31.61 40.89 -15.52
N PRO A 339 -32.25 41.28 -14.40
CA PRO A 339 -32.56 42.70 -14.14
C PRO A 339 -31.29 43.56 -14.05
N GLN A 340 -30.18 43.00 -13.57
CA GLN A 340 -28.87 43.67 -13.55
C GLN A 340 -28.37 43.97 -14.98
N ALA A 341 -28.49 43.01 -15.91
CA ALA A 341 -28.12 43.23 -17.30
C ALA A 341 -28.99 44.30 -17.97
N ALA A 342 -30.29 44.32 -17.69
CA ALA A 342 -31.19 45.36 -18.21
C ALA A 342 -30.79 46.77 -17.72
N ALA A 343 -30.45 46.91 -16.44
CA ALA A 343 -29.96 48.17 -15.88
C ALA A 343 -28.61 48.60 -16.51
N LEU A 344 -27.67 47.66 -16.66
CA LEU A 344 -26.36 47.94 -17.26
C LEU A 344 -26.46 48.32 -18.73
N ARG A 345 -27.40 47.74 -19.50
CA ARG A 345 -27.67 48.16 -20.89
C ARG A 345 -28.04 49.63 -21.02
N GLN A 346 -28.77 50.17 -20.06
CA GLN A 346 -29.13 51.61 -20.05
C GLN A 346 -27.94 52.51 -19.67
N GLN A 347 -26.99 51.98 -18.90
CA GLN A 347 -25.81 52.72 -18.42
C GLN A 347 -24.61 52.62 -19.38
N LEU A 348 -24.59 51.60 -20.25
CA LEU A 348 -23.53 51.27 -21.19
C LEU A 348 -23.04 52.47 -22.02
N PRO A 349 -23.92 53.26 -22.68
CA PRO A 349 -23.47 54.40 -23.49
C PRO A 349 -22.71 55.45 -22.67
N ARG A 350 -23.08 55.64 -21.40
CA ARG A 350 -22.40 56.57 -20.50
C ARG A 350 -21.03 56.04 -20.07
N LEU A 351 -20.90 54.74 -19.87
CA LEU A 351 -19.62 54.09 -19.55
C LEU A 351 -18.68 54.12 -20.77
N GLU A 352 -19.19 53.91 -21.98
CA GLU A 352 -18.43 54.00 -23.24
C GLU A 352 -17.87 55.41 -23.44
N GLN A 353 -18.72 56.44 -23.31
CA GLN A 353 -18.30 57.83 -23.40
C GLN A 353 -17.20 58.17 -22.38
N ARG A 354 -17.30 57.68 -21.14
CA ARG A 354 -16.28 57.91 -20.10
C ARG A 354 -15.00 57.10 -20.32
N ALA A 355 -15.08 55.97 -21.00
CA ALA A 355 -13.93 55.18 -21.41
C ALA A 355 -13.23 55.75 -22.65
N GLY A 356 -13.81 56.78 -23.30
CA GLY A 356 -13.28 57.38 -24.51
C GLY A 356 -13.53 56.54 -25.77
N LEU A 357 -14.61 55.74 -25.77
CA LEU A 357 -15.06 54.92 -26.90
C LEU A 357 -16.28 55.50 -27.60
#